data_AF-A0A7W3SYL1-F1
#
_entry.id   AF-A0A7W3SYL1-F1
#
_cell.length_a   1.000
_cell.length_b   1.000
_cell.length_c   1.000
_cell.angle_alpha   90.00
_cell.angle_beta   90.00
_cell.angle_gamma   90.00
#
_symmetry.space_group_name_H-M   'P 1'
#
loop_
_entity.id
_entity.type
_entity.pdbx_description
1 polymer ?
#
loop_
_entity_poly.entity_id
_entity_poly.type
_entity_poly.pdbx_seq_one_letter_code
_entity_poly.pdbx_strand_id
1 'polypeptide(L)'
;MKNEVIETASHSEDINDAASHSSEEQKVRSYYEAFELEYPEQEEQEKTDSEEDEVDPAIDSEIEKEQELKGVTVKHNGQDVTVPDDQIDEHLQKGLNYDKVKGQAKQYESALDRIAKQQGYKDHADLIANLDAIERKRTQEQQDQFDHLRKQLRDDAEASGIDPNILDQYLDNHPLLKQAREVVERSEQEQQFRQQEQSEQQLRQGWEDLFRKYPQLSEKVDASTGIASWMTPEMQARIQRGYDPIDAYELVHRDTILADERKRAEQAVIKNQRLNKRSQVEKGGSAELEPSVPEELTSAFSLFGIDQKKAQKYAKNFE
;
A
#
# COMPACT_ATOMS: atom_id res chain seq x y z
N MET A 1 65.40 -5.06 17.73
CA MET A 1 65.67 -5.94 18.89
C MET A 1 64.50 -5.78 19.85
N LYS A 2 63.69 -6.79 20.17
CA LYS A 2 63.73 -8.25 19.91
C LYS A 2 62.24 -8.68 19.72
N ASN A 3 61.80 -9.46 18.71
CA ASN A 3 61.93 -10.92 18.52
C ASN A 3 62.05 -11.72 19.84
N GLU A 4 61.31 -12.78 20.12
CA GLU A 4 60.20 -13.51 19.47
C GLU A 4 59.81 -14.67 20.45
N VAL A 5 59.09 -15.70 20.00
CA VAL A 5 59.27 -17.12 20.48
C VAL A 5 58.70 -17.46 21.89
N ILE A 6 57.90 -18.53 22.12
CA ILE A 6 57.31 -19.58 21.25
C ILE A 6 56.31 -20.48 22.06
N GLU A 7 55.30 -21.09 21.39
CA GLU A 7 54.67 -22.43 21.63
C GLU A 7 54.10 -22.88 23.01
N THR A 8 53.33 -23.97 23.19
CA THR A 8 52.34 -24.76 22.39
C THR A 8 51.51 -25.65 23.33
N ALA A 9 50.26 -25.97 22.97
CA ALA A 9 49.54 -27.24 23.21
C ALA A 9 48.17 -27.12 22.47
N SER A 10 47.78 -27.91 21.46
CA SER A 10 47.86 -29.36 21.21
C SER A 10 46.90 -30.19 22.08
N HIS A 11 45.72 -30.50 21.53
CA HIS A 11 45.06 -31.81 21.35
C HIS A 11 44.05 -31.58 20.21
N SER A 12 43.98 -32.33 19.10
CA SER A 12 43.90 -33.79 18.93
C SER A 12 42.54 -34.36 19.34
N GLU A 13 41.64 -34.53 18.36
CA GLU A 13 40.99 -35.79 17.94
C GLU A 13 39.77 -35.43 17.06
N ASP A 14 39.28 -36.23 16.12
CA ASP A 14 39.77 -37.16 15.09
C ASP A 14 38.47 -37.65 14.37
N ILE A 15 38.60 -38.32 13.21
CA ILE A 15 37.55 -39.17 12.58
C ILE A 15 36.37 -38.48 11.84
N ASN A 16 36.49 -38.48 10.50
CA ASN A 16 35.54 -38.94 9.45
C ASN A 16 34.06 -39.25 9.83
N ASP A 17 33.05 -39.07 8.96
CA ASP A 17 32.98 -39.57 7.57
C ASP A 17 31.87 -38.90 6.69
N ALA A 18 31.92 -39.16 5.38
CA ALA A 18 30.78 -39.11 4.42
C ALA A 18 29.91 -37.81 4.32
N ALA A 19 30.39 -36.68 3.80
CA ALA A 19 30.71 -36.40 2.38
C ALA A 19 29.56 -36.24 1.36
N SER A 20 28.27 -36.12 1.74
CA SER A 20 27.19 -35.72 0.79
C SER A 20 26.36 -34.48 1.15
N HIS A 21 26.23 -34.11 2.43
CA HIS A 21 25.36 -32.99 2.86
C HIS A 21 26.06 -31.62 2.92
N SER A 22 27.38 -31.59 3.14
CA SER A 22 28.15 -30.33 3.32
C SER A 22 28.12 -29.38 2.12
N SER A 23 28.00 -29.91 0.89
CA SER A 23 27.94 -29.13 -0.37
C SER A 23 26.72 -28.21 -0.48
N GLU A 24 25.61 -28.56 0.19
CA GLU A 24 24.38 -27.76 0.14
C GLU A 24 24.29 -26.85 1.36
N GLU A 25 24.59 -27.35 2.56
CA GLU A 25 24.65 -26.53 3.79
C GLU A 25 25.66 -25.38 3.68
N GLN A 26 26.81 -25.59 3.05
CA GLN A 26 27.78 -24.50 2.79
C GLN A 26 27.23 -23.43 1.84
N LYS A 27 26.42 -23.82 0.84
CA LYS A 27 25.74 -22.83 -0.03
C LYS A 27 24.69 -22.05 0.76
N VAL A 28 23.87 -22.74 1.56
CA VAL A 28 22.88 -22.06 2.40
C VAL A 28 23.56 -21.10 3.38
N ARG A 29 24.61 -21.54 4.10
CA ARG A 29 25.41 -20.67 4.98
C ARG A 29 25.99 -19.46 4.24
N SER A 30 26.48 -19.61 3.00
CA SER A 30 27.00 -18.48 2.21
C SER A 30 25.93 -17.43 1.84
N TYR A 31 24.66 -17.84 1.68
CA TYR A 31 23.56 -16.88 1.50
C TYR A 31 23.25 -16.11 2.79
N TYR A 32 23.29 -16.77 3.95
CA TYR A 32 23.07 -16.12 5.24
C TYR A 32 24.18 -15.09 5.54
N GLU A 33 25.44 -15.45 5.29
CA GLU A 33 26.59 -14.55 5.44
C GLU A 33 26.52 -13.34 4.50
N ALA A 34 26.05 -13.52 3.25
CA ALA A 34 25.87 -12.43 2.28
C ALA A 34 24.77 -11.40 2.67
N PHE A 35 23.89 -11.74 3.62
CA PHE A 35 22.84 -10.87 4.16
C PHE A 35 23.04 -10.51 5.64
N GLU A 36 24.23 -10.79 6.21
CA GLU A 36 24.56 -10.59 7.63
C GLU A 36 23.57 -11.27 8.61
N LEU A 37 23.01 -12.42 8.21
CA LEU A 37 22.06 -13.21 9.01
C LEU A 37 22.74 -14.37 9.74
N GLU A 38 22.31 -14.61 10.97
CA GLU A 38 22.78 -15.72 11.80
C GLU A 38 22.08 -17.04 11.40
N TYR A 39 22.85 -18.13 11.26
CA TYR A 39 22.36 -19.43 10.78
C TYR A 39 21.88 -20.30 11.96
N PRO A 40 20.63 -20.80 11.97
CA PRO A 40 20.12 -21.64 13.05
C PRO A 40 20.70 -23.07 12.97
N GLU A 41 21.30 -23.55 14.06
CA GLU A 41 21.75 -24.95 14.19
C GLU A 41 20.62 -25.86 14.72
N GLN A 42 20.63 -27.13 14.31
CA GLN A 42 19.54 -28.08 14.54
C GLN A 42 19.55 -28.69 15.95
N GLU A 43 18.37 -28.95 16.51
CA GLU A 43 18.18 -29.85 17.65
C GLU A 43 17.95 -31.30 17.15
N GLU A 44 18.75 -32.26 17.63
CA GLU A 44 18.49 -33.70 17.51
C GLU A 44 18.24 -34.33 18.89
N GLN A 45 17.07 -34.97 19.05
CA GLN A 45 16.69 -36.05 20.01
C GLN A 45 15.20 -36.35 19.73
N GLU A 46 14.69 -37.59 19.68
CA GLU A 46 15.25 -38.91 20.01
C GLU A 46 14.54 -40.03 19.19
N LYS A 47 15.02 -41.28 19.26
CA LYS A 47 14.59 -42.46 18.47
C LYS A 47 13.52 -43.33 19.19
N THR A 48 13.15 -44.43 18.50
CA THR A 48 12.57 -45.73 18.96
C THR A 48 11.05 -45.78 19.22
N ASP A 49 10.31 -46.90 19.11
CA ASP A 49 10.37 -48.23 18.44
C ASP A 49 8.93 -48.83 18.62
N SER A 50 8.34 -49.81 17.90
CA SER A 50 8.63 -50.63 16.70
C SER A 50 7.31 -51.31 16.23
N GLU A 51 7.33 -52.14 15.16
CA GLU A 51 6.60 -53.43 14.89
C GLU A 51 5.10 -53.59 15.31
N GLU A 52 4.17 -54.29 14.62
CA GLU A 52 4.18 -55.19 13.44
C GLU A 52 2.72 -55.42 12.90
N ASP A 53 2.56 -56.18 11.81
CA ASP A 53 1.39 -56.97 11.34
C ASP A 53 0.06 -56.38 10.77
N GLU A 54 0.00 -56.44 9.42
CA GLU A 54 -0.90 -57.28 8.59
C GLU A 54 -2.47 -57.15 8.50
N VAL A 55 -2.93 -57.23 7.22
CA VAL A 55 -4.26 -57.59 6.63
C VAL A 55 -5.45 -56.58 6.57
N ASP A 56 -5.88 -56.30 5.33
CA ASP A 56 -7.21 -55.79 4.87
C ASP A 56 -8.41 -56.67 5.33
N PRO A 57 -9.70 -56.22 5.34
CA PRO A 57 -10.32 -55.41 4.28
C PRO A 57 -11.44 -54.40 4.69
N ALA A 58 -11.98 -53.74 3.66
CA ALA A 58 -13.04 -52.72 3.66
C ALA A 58 -14.32 -52.97 4.50
N ILE A 59 -14.85 -51.88 5.06
CA ILE A 59 -16.30 -51.68 5.29
C ILE A 59 -16.73 -50.33 4.70
N ASP A 60 -17.83 -50.39 3.95
CA ASP A 60 -18.53 -49.32 3.26
C ASP A 60 -19.32 -48.41 4.23
N SER A 61 -19.23 -47.09 4.06
CA SER A 61 -20.16 -46.09 4.61
C SER A 61 -19.99 -44.74 3.90
N GLU A 62 -20.91 -44.42 3.00
CA GLU A 62 -21.15 -43.03 2.57
C GLU A 62 -21.43 -42.13 3.79
N ILE A 63 -20.94 -40.88 3.76
CA ILE A 63 -21.71 -39.63 3.99
C ILE A 63 -20.76 -38.42 4.08
N GLU A 64 -21.28 -37.26 3.66
CA GLU A 64 -20.76 -35.90 3.82
C GLU A 64 -19.55 -35.45 2.98
N LYS A 65 -19.86 -34.47 2.12
CA LYS A 65 -18.93 -33.65 1.35
C LYS A 65 -18.29 -32.63 2.29
N GLU A 66 -17.15 -32.95 2.89
CA GLU A 66 -16.31 -31.89 3.44
C GLU A 66 -15.76 -31.06 2.29
N GLN A 67 -16.22 -29.81 2.25
CA GLN A 67 -15.73 -28.81 1.30
C GLN A 67 -14.27 -28.54 1.63
N GLU A 68 -13.40 -28.54 0.62
CA GLU A 68 -12.04 -28.00 0.74
C GLU A 68 -12.14 -26.55 1.26
N LEU A 69 -11.91 -26.36 2.56
CA LEU A 69 -11.75 -25.04 3.15
C LEU A 69 -10.44 -24.47 2.64
N LYS A 70 -10.54 -23.75 1.51
CA LYS A 70 -9.50 -22.89 1.02
C LYS A 70 -9.20 -21.86 2.10
N GLY A 71 -7.98 -21.95 2.59
CA GLY A 71 -7.47 -21.15 3.69
C GLY A 71 -5.96 -21.32 3.74
N VAL A 72 -5.25 -20.20 3.79
CA VAL A 72 -3.79 -20.19 3.85
C VAL A 72 -3.36 -20.28 5.31
N THR A 73 -2.37 -21.13 5.59
CA THR A 73 -1.73 -21.18 6.91
C THR A 73 -0.86 -19.94 7.09
N VAL A 74 -1.28 -19.04 7.98
CA VAL A 74 -0.55 -17.80 8.29
C VAL A 74 0.02 -17.90 9.70
N LYS A 75 1.33 -17.70 9.83
CA LYS A 75 2.01 -17.66 11.13
C LYS A 75 1.63 -16.41 11.90
N HIS A 76 0.82 -16.57 12.94
CA HIS A 76 0.42 -15.50 13.83
C HIS A 76 0.96 -15.76 15.23
N ASN A 77 1.88 -14.90 15.71
CA ASN A 77 2.55 -15.03 17.01
C ASN A 77 3.21 -16.40 17.27
N GLY A 78 3.77 -17.03 16.24
CA GLY A 78 4.48 -18.31 16.36
C GLY A 78 3.59 -19.55 16.35
N GLN A 79 2.28 -19.40 16.13
CA GLN A 79 1.36 -20.53 15.89
C GLN A 79 0.86 -20.50 14.45
N ASP A 80 0.80 -21.67 13.83
CA ASP A 80 0.20 -21.87 12.50
C ASP A 80 -1.32 -21.86 12.64
N VAL A 81 -1.97 -20.83 12.11
CA VAL A 81 -3.43 -20.73 12.10
C VAL A 81 -3.92 -20.82 10.65
N THR A 82 -4.77 -21.81 10.37
CA THR A 82 -5.47 -21.91 9.09
C THR A 82 -6.60 -20.88 9.07
N VAL A 83 -6.43 -19.80 8.32
CA VAL A 83 -7.38 -18.70 8.25
C VAL A 83 -8.21 -18.84 6.96
N PRO A 84 -9.56 -18.80 7.00
CA PRO A 84 -10.38 -18.85 5.80
C PRO A 84 -10.15 -17.62 4.91
N ASP A 85 -10.29 -17.78 3.60
CA ASP A 85 -9.90 -16.78 2.58
C ASP A 85 -10.30 -15.32 2.90
N ASP A 86 -11.51 -15.09 3.45
CA ASP A 86 -12.04 -13.76 3.78
C ASP A 86 -11.29 -13.02 4.91
N GLN A 87 -10.48 -13.70 5.73
CA GLN A 87 -9.77 -13.13 6.89
C GLN A 87 -8.24 -13.13 6.73
N ILE A 88 -7.72 -13.65 5.60
CA ILE A 88 -6.29 -13.78 5.32
C ILE A 88 -5.57 -12.42 5.44
N ASP A 89 -6.11 -11.35 4.84
CA ASP A 89 -5.49 -10.03 4.83
C ASP A 89 -5.31 -9.43 6.23
N GLU A 90 -6.29 -9.57 7.12
CA GLU A 90 -6.19 -9.09 8.50
C GLU A 90 -5.14 -9.87 9.30
N HIS A 91 -5.07 -11.20 9.11
CA HIS A 91 -4.13 -12.05 9.82
C HIS A 91 -2.70 -11.92 9.28
N LEU A 92 -2.52 -11.67 7.98
CA LEU A 92 -1.22 -11.30 7.38
C LEU A 92 -0.73 -9.95 7.91
N GLN A 93 -1.58 -8.92 7.96
CA GLN A 93 -1.20 -7.61 8.50
C GLN A 93 -0.78 -7.70 9.98
N LYS A 94 -1.51 -8.49 10.79
CA LYS A 94 -1.15 -8.76 12.20
C LYS A 94 0.15 -9.58 12.30
N GLY A 95 0.32 -10.61 11.46
CA GLY A 95 1.53 -11.44 11.39
C GLY A 95 2.79 -10.65 11.02
N LEU A 96 2.69 -9.69 10.10
CA LEU A 96 3.78 -8.77 9.73
C LEU A 96 4.06 -7.64 10.75
N ASN A 97 3.42 -7.64 11.93
CA ASN A 97 3.54 -6.56 12.93
C ASN A 97 3.20 -5.15 12.38
N TYR A 98 2.34 -5.06 11.35
CA TYR A 98 2.08 -3.82 10.61
C TYR A 98 1.69 -2.64 11.52
N ASP A 99 0.87 -2.87 12.55
CA ASP A 99 0.47 -1.84 13.52
C ASP A 99 1.64 -1.28 14.35
N LYS A 100 2.65 -2.10 14.68
CA LYS A 100 3.85 -1.64 15.40
C LYS A 100 4.69 -0.75 14.49
N VAL A 101 4.92 -1.18 13.25
CA VAL A 101 5.68 -0.43 12.24
C VAL A 101 4.99 0.91 11.95
N LYS A 102 3.66 0.90 11.75
CA LYS A 102 2.85 2.11 11.54
C LYS A 102 2.83 3.03 12.75
N GLY A 103 2.86 2.48 13.97
CA GLY A 103 3.01 3.23 15.20
C GLY A 103 4.37 3.91 15.33
N GLN A 104 5.46 3.20 15.00
CA GLN A 104 6.82 3.73 14.98
C GLN A 104 7.01 4.80 13.89
N ALA A 105 6.51 4.56 12.68
CA ALA A 105 6.55 5.53 11.57
C ALA A 105 5.96 6.88 11.99
N LYS A 106 4.76 6.89 12.59
CA LYS A 106 4.13 8.11 13.13
C LYS A 106 4.94 8.79 14.23
N GLN A 107 5.67 8.03 15.06
CA GLN A 107 6.56 8.61 16.06
C GLN A 107 7.75 9.31 15.38
N TYR A 108 8.37 8.68 14.38
CA TYR A 108 9.45 9.28 13.59
C TYR A 108 8.99 10.52 12.83
N GLU A 109 7.84 10.48 12.13
CA GLU A 109 7.22 11.64 11.49
C GLU A 109 7.06 12.81 12.48
N SER A 110 6.50 12.54 13.67
CA SER A 110 6.31 13.57 14.72
C SER A 110 7.62 14.14 15.29
N ALA A 111 8.69 13.34 15.28
CA ALA A 111 10.03 13.75 15.69
C ALA A 111 10.71 14.60 14.62
N LEU A 112 10.60 14.21 13.35
CA LEU A 112 11.09 14.98 12.19
C LEU A 112 10.38 16.34 12.10
N ASP A 113 9.06 16.37 12.29
CA ASP A 113 8.28 17.61 12.38
C ASP A 113 8.73 18.53 13.52
N ARG A 114 9.15 17.95 14.67
CA ARG A 114 9.70 18.72 15.79
C ARG A 114 11.07 19.30 15.44
N ILE A 115 11.92 18.54 14.76
CA ILE A 115 13.24 19.00 14.29
C ILE A 115 13.08 20.12 13.25
N ALA A 116 12.16 19.95 12.29
CA ALA A 116 11.83 20.96 11.29
C ALA A 116 11.37 22.28 11.96
N LYS A 117 10.42 22.20 12.89
CA LYS A 117 9.95 23.37 13.68
C LYS A 117 11.04 24.00 14.53
N GLN A 118 11.96 23.21 15.08
CA GLN A 118 13.14 23.72 15.80
C GLN A 118 14.11 24.47 14.88
N GLN A 119 14.20 24.09 13.60
CA GLN A 119 14.97 24.80 12.58
C GLN A 119 14.20 25.96 11.92
N GLY A 120 12.93 26.17 12.27
CA GLY A 120 12.09 27.26 11.75
C GLY A 120 11.21 26.90 10.53
N TYR A 121 11.22 25.64 10.08
CA TYR A 121 10.38 25.12 9.00
C TYR A 121 8.99 24.70 9.51
N LYS A 122 8.03 24.63 8.59
CA LYS A 122 6.62 24.34 8.93
C LYS A 122 6.40 22.87 9.33
N ASP A 123 6.97 21.96 8.56
CA ASP A 123 6.84 20.51 8.65
C ASP A 123 8.12 19.85 8.08
N HIS A 124 8.29 18.53 8.26
CA HIS A 124 9.48 17.84 7.77
C HIS A 124 9.61 17.85 6.24
N ALA A 125 8.50 17.95 5.50
CA ALA A 125 8.49 18.03 4.05
C ALA A 125 9.08 19.37 3.55
N ASP A 126 8.70 20.48 4.17
CA ASP A 126 9.29 21.82 3.94
C ASP A 126 10.81 21.85 4.24
N LEU A 127 11.25 21.18 5.32
CA LEU A 127 12.68 21.00 5.62
C LEU A 127 13.41 20.23 4.51
N ILE A 128 12.88 19.08 4.08
CA ILE A 128 13.50 18.25 3.03
C ILE A 128 13.56 19.00 1.70
N ALA A 129 12.48 19.66 1.30
CA ALA A 129 12.44 20.47 0.07
C ALA A 129 13.46 21.61 0.09
N ASN A 130 13.71 22.22 1.25
CA ASN A 130 14.74 23.24 1.41
C ASN A 130 16.16 22.65 1.34
N LEU A 131 16.40 21.50 1.98
CA LEU A 131 17.68 20.79 1.88
C LEU A 131 17.99 20.41 0.43
N ASP A 132 17.03 19.82 -0.29
CA ASP A 132 17.15 19.51 -1.73
C ASP A 132 17.48 20.76 -2.56
N ALA A 133 16.84 21.90 -2.27
CA ALA A 133 17.11 23.17 -2.95
C ALA A 133 18.53 23.71 -2.65
N ILE A 134 19.00 23.59 -1.41
CA ILE A 134 20.37 23.95 -1.00
C ILE A 134 21.40 23.01 -1.66
N GLU A 135 21.14 21.71 -1.71
CA GLU A 135 22.00 20.71 -2.34
C GLU A 135 22.14 20.98 -3.86
N ARG A 136 21.03 21.15 -4.58
CA ARG A 136 21.04 21.53 -6.00
C ARG A 136 21.82 22.82 -6.24
N LYS A 137 21.60 23.85 -5.42
CA LYS A 137 22.31 25.13 -5.53
C LYS A 137 23.81 24.98 -5.29
N ARG A 138 24.24 24.13 -4.35
CA ARG A 138 25.67 23.85 -4.11
C ARG A 138 26.30 23.08 -5.26
N THR A 139 25.63 22.06 -5.80
CA THR A 139 26.14 21.32 -6.99
C THR A 139 26.31 22.27 -8.17
N GLN A 140 25.31 23.13 -8.43
CA GLN A 140 25.38 24.14 -9.49
C GLN A 140 26.51 25.17 -9.23
N GLU A 141 26.65 25.69 -8.01
CA GLU A 141 27.73 26.62 -7.67
C GLU A 141 29.12 26.00 -7.84
N GLN A 142 29.28 24.69 -7.59
CA GLN A 142 30.53 23.97 -7.82
C GLN A 142 30.82 23.79 -9.32
N GLN A 143 29.80 23.49 -10.12
CA GLN A 143 29.92 23.42 -11.58
C GLN A 143 30.27 24.79 -12.18
N ASP A 144 29.54 25.84 -11.83
CA ASP A 144 29.79 27.21 -12.30
C ASP A 144 31.22 27.68 -11.94
N GLN A 145 31.71 27.35 -10.74
CA GLN A 145 33.09 27.64 -10.33
C GLN A 145 34.13 26.85 -11.14
N PHE A 146 33.87 25.57 -11.42
CA PHE A 146 34.76 24.72 -12.21
C PHE A 146 34.84 25.21 -13.67
N ASP A 147 33.70 25.51 -14.29
CA ASP A 147 33.63 26.00 -15.67
C ASP A 147 34.22 27.40 -15.81
N HIS A 148 33.98 28.29 -14.82
CA HIS A 148 34.65 29.59 -14.79
C HIS A 148 36.17 29.46 -14.68
N LEU A 149 36.67 28.58 -13.79
CA LEU A 149 38.11 28.35 -13.64
C LEU A 149 38.72 27.76 -14.92
N ARG A 150 38.07 26.75 -15.52
CA ARG A 150 38.50 26.15 -16.79
C ARG A 150 38.56 27.20 -17.91
N LYS A 151 37.54 28.05 -18.00
CA LYS A 151 37.50 29.14 -18.97
C LYS A 151 38.60 30.17 -18.73
N GLN A 152 38.80 30.63 -17.50
CA GLN A 152 39.86 31.59 -17.19
C GLN A 152 41.25 31.02 -17.54
N LEU A 153 41.52 29.77 -17.19
CA LEU A 153 42.78 29.11 -17.55
C LEU A 153 42.97 28.99 -19.07
N ARG A 154 41.88 28.78 -19.83
CA ARG A 154 41.90 28.79 -21.30
C ARG A 154 42.25 30.17 -21.86
N ASP A 155 41.59 31.21 -21.35
CA ASP A 155 41.78 32.60 -21.77
C ASP A 155 43.22 33.08 -21.44
N ASP A 156 43.73 32.75 -20.24
CA ASP A 156 45.11 33.04 -19.80
C ASP A 156 46.16 32.28 -20.64
N ALA A 157 45.89 31.03 -21.02
CA ALA A 157 46.77 30.23 -21.87
C ALA A 157 46.81 30.75 -23.31
N GLU A 158 45.67 31.13 -23.90
CA GLU A 158 45.59 31.75 -25.22
C GLU A 158 46.36 33.08 -25.24
N ALA A 159 46.18 33.92 -24.22
CA ALA A 159 46.95 35.16 -24.04
C ALA A 159 48.46 34.92 -23.86
N SER A 160 48.85 33.76 -23.31
CA SER A 160 50.25 33.34 -23.13
C SER A 160 50.84 32.64 -24.36
N GLY A 161 50.07 32.44 -25.44
CA GLY A 161 50.50 31.73 -26.65
C GLY A 161 50.62 30.21 -26.50
N ILE A 162 49.98 29.63 -25.49
CA ILE A 162 49.87 28.17 -25.28
C ILE A 162 48.66 27.66 -26.08
N ASP A 163 48.80 26.53 -26.78
CA ASP A 163 47.69 25.91 -27.51
C ASP A 163 46.56 25.49 -26.54
N PRO A 164 45.34 26.04 -26.66
CA PRO A 164 44.22 25.71 -25.79
C PRO A 164 43.88 24.20 -25.75
N ASN A 165 44.14 23.47 -26.84
CA ASN A 165 43.86 22.04 -26.91
C ASN A 165 44.79 21.20 -26.01
N ILE A 166 46.05 21.65 -25.86
CA ILE A 166 47.03 20.99 -24.98
C ILE A 166 46.69 21.29 -23.52
N LEU A 167 46.22 22.51 -23.23
CA LEU A 167 45.71 22.87 -21.91
C LEU A 167 44.48 22.04 -21.54
N ASP A 168 43.48 21.94 -22.42
CA ASP A 168 42.27 21.13 -22.17
C ASP A 168 42.65 19.68 -21.85
N GLN A 169 43.55 19.07 -22.64
CA GLN A 169 44.06 17.71 -22.38
C GLN A 169 44.81 17.58 -21.05
N TYR A 170 45.52 18.62 -20.60
CA TYR A 170 46.19 18.63 -19.29
C TYR A 170 45.17 18.76 -18.15
N LEU A 171 44.19 19.66 -18.26
CA LEU A 171 43.16 19.89 -17.25
C LEU A 171 42.25 18.66 -17.10
N ASP A 172 41.80 18.07 -18.21
CA ASP A 172 41.01 16.84 -18.21
C ASP A 172 41.80 15.64 -17.67
N ASN A 173 43.14 15.68 -17.67
CA ASN A 173 43.99 14.64 -17.09
C ASN A 173 44.49 14.93 -15.66
N HIS A 174 44.31 16.15 -15.14
CA HIS A 174 44.83 16.54 -13.85
C HIS A 174 44.13 15.77 -12.71
N PRO A 175 44.86 15.09 -11.81
CA PRO A 175 44.26 14.15 -10.85
C PRO A 175 43.26 14.82 -9.90
N LEU A 176 43.53 16.05 -9.45
CA LEU A 176 42.62 16.81 -8.59
C LEU A 176 41.34 17.23 -9.33
N LEU A 177 41.41 17.52 -10.64
CA LEU A 177 40.24 17.93 -11.43
C LEU A 177 39.38 16.72 -11.79
N LYS A 178 39.99 15.54 -12.01
CA LYS A 178 39.28 14.26 -12.10
C LYS A 178 38.49 13.95 -10.83
N GLN A 179 39.14 14.04 -9.66
CA GLN A 179 38.47 13.81 -8.37
C GLN A 179 37.35 14.81 -8.10
N ALA A 180 37.55 16.10 -8.39
CA ALA A 180 36.50 17.10 -8.24
C ALA A 180 35.29 16.83 -9.16
N ARG A 181 35.56 16.48 -10.43
CA ARG A 181 34.52 16.11 -11.40
C ARG A 181 33.75 14.85 -10.98
N GLU A 182 34.45 13.83 -10.49
CA GLU A 182 33.84 12.59 -9.98
C GLU A 182 32.90 12.86 -8.79
N VAL A 183 33.28 13.75 -7.86
CA VAL A 183 32.41 14.15 -6.74
C VAL A 183 31.17 14.89 -7.22
N VAL A 184 31.31 15.81 -8.19
CA VAL A 184 30.17 16.53 -8.78
C VAL A 184 29.24 15.56 -9.51
N GLU A 185 29.77 14.73 -10.41
CA GLU A 185 29.01 13.76 -11.19
C GLU A 185 28.28 12.74 -10.30
N ARG A 186 28.94 12.28 -9.23
CA ARG A 186 28.31 11.43 -8.21
C ARG A 186 27.15 12.16 -7.52
N SER A 187 27.32 13.44 -7.15
CA SER A 187 26.25 14.21 -6.51
C SER A 187 25.05 14.42 -7.44
N GLU A 188 25.28 14.58 -8.74
CA GLU A 188 24.21 14.64 -9.75
C GLU A 188 23.49 13.29 -9.90
N GLN A 189 24.24 12.18 -9.96
CA GLN A 189 23.66 10.84 -10.04
C GLN A 189 22.82 10.52 -8.79
N GLU A 190 23.29 10.85 -7.59
CA GLU A 190 22.52 10.70 -6.34
C GLU A 190 21.25 11.57 -6.36
N GLN A 191 21.31 12.81 -6.86
CA GLN A 191 20.13 13.67 -7.02
C GLN A 191 19.14 13.17 -8.09
N GLN A 192 19.63 12.60 -9.20
CA GLN A 192 18.79 12.02 -10.25
C GLN A 192 18.09 10.75 -9.75
N PHE A 193 18.81 9.89 -9.01
CA PHE A 193 18.25 8.69 -8.42
C PHE A 193 17.14 9.01 -7.43
N ARG A 194 17.36 9.94 -6.48
CA ARG A 194 16.32 10.40 -5.55
C ARG A 194 15.09 10.98 -6.26
N GLN A 195 15.28 11.73 -7.35
CA GLN A 195 14.16 12.27 -8.15
C GLN A 195 13.37 11.16 -8.85
N GLN A 196 14.05 10.11 -9.34
CA GLN A 196 13.39 8.93 -9.89
C GLN A 196 12.58 8.20 -8.81
N GLU A 197 13.17 7.90 -7.65
CA GLU A 197 12.47 7.28 -6.52
C GLU A 197 11.24 8.10 -6.08
N GLN A 198 11.36 9.42 -5.94
CA GLN A 198 10.24 10.31 -5.61
C GLN A 198 9.14 10.22 -6.68
N SER A 199 9.49 10.23 -7.97
CA SER A 199 8.52 10.13 -9.06
C SER A 199 7.82 8.76 -9.11
N GLU A 200 8.53 7.67 -8.82
CA GLU A 200 7.93 6.34 -8.69
C GLU A 200 6.99 6.24 -7.49
N GLN A 201 7.37 6.80 -6.34
CA GLN A 201 6.51 6.84 -5.15
C GLN A 201 5.24 7.66 -5.40
N GLN A 202 5.35 8.81 -6.06
CA GLN A 202 4.20 9.63 -6.47
C GLN A 202 3.29 8.87 -7.44
N LEU A 203 3.84 8.21 -8.45
CA LEU A 203 3.06 7.37 -9.37
C LEU A 203 2.34 6.24 -8.63
N ARG A 204 3.02 5.52 -7.72
CA ARG A 204 2.40 4.45 -6.90
C ARG A 204 1.26 4.99 -6.04
N GLN A 205 1.45 6.12 -5.35
CA GLN A 205 0.40 6.78 -4.56
C GLN A 205 -0.79 7.22 -5.45
N GLY A 206 -0.52 7.79 -6.62
CA GLY A 206 -1.56 8.18 -7.58
C GLY A 206 -2.35 7.00 -8.14
N TRP A 207 -1.73 5.81 -8.28
CA TRP A 207 -2.44 4.57 -8.58
C TRP A 207 -3.28 4.08 -7.38
N GLU A 208 -2.72 4.06 -6.17
CA GLU A 208 -3.47 3.70 -4.95
C GLU A 208 -4.73 4.56 -4.78
N ASP A 209 -4.61 5.88 -4.92
CA ASP A 209 -5.72 6.81 -4.77
C ASP A 209 -6.75 6.65 -5.89
N LEU A 210 -6.33 6.30 -7.12
CA LEU A 210 -7.24 5.96 -8.21
C LEU A 210 -8.10 4.73 -7.87
N PHE A 211 -7.49 3.68 -7.31
CA PHE A 211 -8.23 2.50 -6.86
C PHE A 211 -9.09 2.78 -5.61
N ARG A 212 -8.69 3.70 -4.72
CA ARG A 212 -9.52 4.16 -3.60
C ARG A 212 -10.76 4.96 -4.06
N LYS A 213 -10.62 5.88 -5.02
CA LYS A 213 -11.75 6.64 -5.59
C LYS A 213 -12.69 5.75 -6.39
N TYR A 214 -12.15 4.80 -7.15
CA TYR A 214 -12.89 3.99 -8.11
C TYR A 214 -12.58 2.49 -7.94
N PRO A 215 -13.06 1.85 -6.85
CA PRO A 215 -12.78 0.44 -6.58
C PRO A 215 -13.22 -0.50 -7.70
N GLN A 216 -14.28 -0.16 -8.45
CA GLN A 216 -14.73 -0.92 -9.63
C GLN A 216 -13.75 -0.93 -10.82
N LEU A 217 -12.56 -0.31 -10.72
CA LEU A 217 -11.53 -0.36 -11.75
C LEU A 217 -10.65 -1.62 -11.62
N SER A 218 -10.45 -2.16 -10.41
CA SER A 218 -9.69 -3.42 -10.23
C SER A 218 -10.43 -4.61 -10.85
N GLU A 219 -11.75 -4.67 -10.71
CA GLU A 219 -12.63 -5.68 -11.32
C GLU A 219 -12.63 -5.66 -12.86
N LYS A 220 -12.16 -4.56 -13.48
CA LYS A 220 -12.19 -4.33 -14.94
C LYS A 220 -10.82 -4.46 -15.62
N VAL A 221 -9.85 -5.04 -14.91
CA VAL A 221 -8.55 -5.43 -15.46
C VAL A 221 -8.71 -6.77 -16.17
N ASP A 222 -8.32 -6.84 -17.44
CA ASP A 222 -8.40 -8.10 -18.20
C ASP A 222 -7.22 -9.00 -17.83
N ALA A 223 -7.50 -10.10 -17.12
CA ALA A 223 -6.51 -11.05 -16.66
C ALA A 223 -5.70 -11.72 -17.79
N SER A 224 -6.17 -11.66 -19.05
CA SER A 224 -5.49 -12.27 -20.20
C SER A 224 -4.38 -11.39 -20.80
N THR A 225 -4.44 -10.07 -20.61
CA THR A 225 -3.47 -9.11 -21.18
C THR A 225 -2.77 -8.26 -20.13
N GLY A 226 -3.29 -8.21 -18.89
CA GLY A 226 -2.82 -7.29 -17.84
C GLY A 226 -3.13 -5.82 -18.12
N ILE A 227 -3.77 -5.51 -19.26
CA ILE A 227 -4.16 -4.16 -19.66
C ILE A 227 -5.63 -4.00 -19.31
N ALA A 228 -5.93 -3.00 -18.48
CA ALA A 228 -7.30 -2.73 -18.12
C ALA A 228 -8.07 -2.07 -19.28
N SER A 229 -9.34 -2.43 -19.44
CA SER A 229 -10.22 -1.85 -20.47
C SER A 229 -10.37 -0.32 -20.39
N TRP A 230 -10.12 0.24 -19.20
CA TRP A 230 -10.10 1.68 -18.91
C TRP A 230 -8.72 2.33 -19.04
N MET A 231 -7.64 1.55 -19.22
CA MET A 231 -6.28 2.06 -19.38
C MET A 231 -6.02 2.40 -20.86
N THR A 232 -6.57 3.53 -21.31
CA THR A 232 -6.45 3.95 -22.71
C THR A 232 -5.06 4.50 -23.05
N PRO A 233 -4.64 4.47 -24.33
CA PRO A 233 -3.37 5.08 -24.75
C PRO A 233 -3.27 6.58 -24.44
N GLU A 234 -4.39 7.32 -24.46
CA GLU A 234 -4.41 8.74 -24.06
C GLU A 234 -4.12 8.94 -22.57
N MET A 235 -4.61 8.04 -21.72
CA MET A 235 -4.31 8.06 -20.28
C MET A 235 -2.83 7.75 -20.04
N GLN A 236 -2.28 6.75 -20.72
CA GLN A 236 -0.85 6.41 -20.67
C GLN A 236 0.03 7.58 -21.13
N ALA A 237 -0.32 8.24 -22.24
CA ALA A 237 0.42 9.40 -22.74
C ALA A 237 0.38 10.62 -21.79
N ARG A 238 -0.69 10.78 -21.00
CA ARG A 238 -0.78 11.80 -19.94
C ARG A 238 0.11 11.44 -18.76
N ILE A 239 0.12 10.18 -18.32
CA ILE A 239 0.99 9.71 -17.23
C ILE A 239 2.47 9.86 -17.62
N GLN A 240 2.85 9.52 -18.85
CA GLN A 240 4.21 9.76 -19.40
C GLN A 240 4.60 11.24 -19.45
N ARG A 241 3.63 12.15 -19.46
CA ARG A 241 3.84 13.61 -19.41
C ARG A 241 3.90 14.15 -17.97
N GLY A 242 3.80 13.30 -16.96
CA GLY A 242 3.84 13.68 -15.54
C GLY A 242 2.49 14.15 -14.98
N TYR A 243 1.37 13.71 -15.56
CA TYR A 243 0.06 13.84 -14.91
C TYR A 243 -0.18 12.68 -13.95
N ASP A 244 -0.78 12.95 -12.79
CA ASP A 244 -1.21 11.92 -11.85
C ASP A 244 -2.17 10.92 -12.54
N PRO A 245 -2.06 9.60 -12.26
CA PRO A 245 -2.96 8.59 -12.82
C PRO A 245 -4.45 8.91 -12.60
N ILE A 246 -4.78 9.52 -11.47
CA ILE A 246 -6.15 9.92 -11.10
C ILE A 246 -6.69 11.02 -12.02
N ASP A 247 -5.90 12.06 -12.26
CA ASP A 247 -6.26 13.20 -13.11
C ASP A 247 -6.27 12.77 -14.59
N ALA A 248 -5.32 11.92 -15.00
CA ALA A 248 -5.29 11.33 -16.32
C ALA A 248 -6.57 10.49 -16.58
N TYR A 249 -7.02 9.70 -15.60
CA TYR A 249 -8.26 8.93 -15.69
C TYR A 249 -9.49 9.85 -15.75
N GLU A 250 -9.62 10.80 -14.82
CA GLU A 250 -10.76 11.73 -14.75
C GLU A 250 -10.88 12.59 -16.01
N LEU A 251 -9.76 13.04 -16.61
CA LEU A 251 -9.76 13.83 -17.85
C LEU A 251 -10.19 13.02 -19.08
N VAL A 252 -9.80 11.75 -19.19
CA VAL A 252 -10.15 10.90 -20.34
C VAL A 252 -11.55 10.31 -20.21
N HIS A 253 -11.96 9.92 -19.00
CA HIS A 253 -13.25 9.27 -18.74
C HIS A 253 -14.35 10.25 -18.29
N ARG A 254 -14.10 11.56 -18.36
CA ARG A 254 -15.02 12.60 -17.89
C ARG A 254 -16.45 12.41 -18.38
N ASP A 255 -16.64 12.15 -19.67
CA ASP A 255 -17.96 11.99 -20.27
C ASP A 255 -18.66 10.69 -19.83
N THR A 256 -17.90 9.61 -19.59
CA THR A 256 -18.47 8.35 -19.10
C THR A 256 -18.83 8.45 -17.61
N ILE A 257 -18.01 9.11 -16.81
CA ILE A 257 -18.28 9.43 -15.40
C ILE A 257 -19.55 10.28 -15.29
N LEU A 258 -19.64 11.39 -16.04
CA LEU A 258 -20.83 12.26 -16.06
C LEU A 258 -22.08 11.54 -16.58
N ALA A 259 -21.95 10.63 -17.54
CA ALA A 259 -23.07 9.82 -18.03
C ALA A 259 -23.58 8.84 -16.96
N ASP A 260 -22.68 8.19 -16.22
CA ASP A 260 -23.05 7.25 -15.15
C ASP A 260 -23.57 7.96 -13.89
N GLU A 261 -23.05 9.14 -13.57
CA GLU A 261 -23.64 10.03 -12.54
C GLU A 261 -25.06 10.44 -12.90
N ARG A 262 -25.33 10.84 -14.15
CA ARG A 262 -26.69 11.15 -14.62
C ARG A 262 -27.62 9.95 -14.50
N LYS A 263 -27.20 8.76 -14.96
CA LYS A 263 -27.99 7.52 -14.81
C LYS A 263 -28.29 7.21 -13.34
N ARG A 264 -27.30 7.34 -12.44
CA ARG A 264 -27.48 7.13 -10.99
C ARG A 264 -28.43 8.15 -10.39
N ALA A 265 -28.33 9.42 -10.77
CA ALA A 265 -29.23 10.49 -10.33
C ALA A 265 -30.67 10.25 -10.83
N GLU A 266 -30.86 9.90 -12.10
CA GLU A 266 -32.16 9.54 -12.67
C GLU A 266 -32.77 8.31 -11.96
N GLN A 267 -31.98 7.26 -11.72
CA GLN A 267 -32.40 6.08 -10.97
C GLN A 267 -32.77 6.42 -9.52
N ALA A 268 -32.02 7.30 -8.85
CA ALA A 268 -32.34 7.79 -7.51
C ALA A 268 -33.65 8.60 -7.49
N VAL A 269 -33.87 9.48 -8.47
CA VAL A 269 -35.13 10.23 -8.64
C VAL A 269 -36.30 9.27 -8.90
N ILE A 270 -36.15 8.27 -9.77
CA ILE A 270 -37.17 7.25 -10.03
C ILE A 270 -37.45 6.41 -8.77
N LYS A 271 -36.42 6.02 -8.03
CA LYS A 271 -36.56 5.28 -6.76
C LYS A 271 -37.32 6.12 -5.73
N ASN A 272 -36.99 7.40 -5.60
CA ASN A 272 -37.68 8.34 -4.70
C ASN A 272 -39.13 8.59 -5.13
N GLN A 273 -39.42 8.73 -6.43
CA GLN A 273 -40.79 8.82 -6.94
C GLN A 273 -41.58 7.53 -6.67
N ARG A 274 -40.97 6.35 -6.80
CA ARG A 274 -41.60 5.06 -6.46
C ARG A 274 -41.84 4.91 -4.96
N LEU A 275 -40.90 5.31 -4.11
CA LEU A 275 -41.09 5.33 -2.65
C LEU A 275 -42.19 6.32 -2.24
N ASN A 276 -42.17 7.54 -2.77
CA ASN A 276 -43.19 8.55 -2.49
C ASN A 276 -44.59 8.07 -2.93
N LYS A 277 -44.72 7.47 -4.11
CA LYS A 277 -46.00 6.87 -4.55
C LYS A 277 -46.43 5.71 -3.65
N ARG A 278 -45.50 4.86 -3.19
CA ARG A 278 -45.81 3.76 -2.25
C ARG A 278 -46.24 4.28 -0.88
N SER A 279 -45.55 5.27 -0.31
CA SER A 279 -45.93 5.87 0.98
C SER A 279 -47.26 6.64 0.91
N GLN A 280 -47.61 7.17 -0.27
CA GLN A 280 -48.92 7.75 -0.53
C GLN A 280 -50.03 6.68 -0.61
N VAL A 281 -49.72 5.49 -1.15
CA VAL A 281 -50.65 4.35 -1.18
C VAL A 281 -50.83 3.73 0.22
N GLU A 282 -49.78 3.64 1.04
CA GLU A 282 -49.90 3.20 2.44
C GLU A 282 -50.76 4.19 3.25
N LYS A 283 -50.57 5.51 3.08
CA LYS A 283 -51.49 6.52 3.66
C LYS A 283 -52.90 6.48 3.07
N GLY A 284 -53.08 5.98 1.84
CA GLY A 284 -54.39 5.72 1.25
C GLY A 284 -55.08 4.46 1.79
N GLY A 285 -54.31 3.49 2.30
CA GLY A 285 -54.81 2.30 3.00
C GLY A 285 -54.95 2.48 4.52
N SER A 286 -54.45 3.58 5.07
CA SER A 286 -54.52 3.95 6.49
C SER A 286 -55.41 5.17 6.75
N ALA A 287 -56.48 5.33 5.96
CA ALA A 287 -57.63 6.11 6.41
C ALA A 287 -58.35 5.28 7.48
N GLU A 288 -58.07 5.57 8.76
CA GLU A 288 -58.82 5.02 9.88
C GLU A 288 -60.32 5.24 9.62
N LEU A 289 -61.10 4.16 9.58
CA LEU A 289 -62.54 4.27 9.80
C LEU A 289 -62.73 4.70 11.26
N GLU A 290 -62.73 6.01 11.51
CA GLU A 290 -63.34 6.53 12.72
C GLU A 290 -64.79 6.01 12.76
N PRO A 291 -65.23 5.37 13.86
CA PRO A 291 -66.60 4.92 14.00
C PRO A 291 -67.52 6.13 14.20
N SER A 292 -67.87 6.77 13.08
CA SER A 292 -68.89 7.81 13.03
C SER A 292 -70.22 7.20 13.41
N VAL A 293 -70.76 7.64 14.55
CA VAL A 293 -72.03 7.14 15.08
C VAL A 293 -73.15 7.51 14.09
N PRO A 294 -73.95 6.54 13.60
CA PRO A 294 -75.07 6.83 12.70
C PRO A 294 -75.99 7.92 13.27
N GLU A 295 -76.47 8.83 12.42
CA GLU A 295 -77.21 10.03 12.84
C GLU A 295 -78.42 9.69 13.72
N GLU A 296 -79.14 8.60 13.41
CA GLU A 296 -80.27 8.11 14.20
C GLU A 296 -79.90 7.86 15.67
N LEU A 297 -78.76 7.22 15.93
CA LEU A 297 -78.28 6.97 17.29
C LEU A 297 -77.85 8.26 17.99
N THR A 298 -77.22 9.20 17.28
CA THR A 298 -76.86 10.51 17.88
C THR A 298 -78.09 11.28 18.35
N SER A 299 -79.20 11.19 17.62
CA SER A 299 -80.47 11.80 18.01
C SER A 299 -81.02 11.16 19.30
N ALA A 300 -81.00 9.82 19.40
CA ALA A 300 -81.46 9.08 20.57
C ALA A 300 -80.61 9.39 21.81
N PHE A 301 -79.27 9.41 21.67
CA PHE A 301 -78.38 9.74 22.80
C PHE A 301 -78.56 11.17 23.31
N SER A 302 -78.86 12.14 22.43
CA SER A 302 -79.17 13.51 22.85
C SER A 302 -80.45 13.58 23.69
N LEU A 303 -81.45 12.75 23.38
CA LEU A 303 -82.75 12.70 24.05
C LEU A 303 -82.65 12.13 25.48
N PHE A 304 -81.65 11.29 25.73
CA PHE A 304 -81.29 10.77 27.07
C PHE A 304 -80.18 11.55 27.78
N GLY A 305 -79.74 12.70 27.23
CA GLY A 305 -78.71 13.55 27.85
C GLY A 305 -77.30 12.94 27.87
N ILE A 306 -77.02 11.99 26.97
CA ILE A 306 -75.71 11.33 26.88
C ILE A 306 -74.83 12.07 25.86
N ASP A 307 -73.69 12.56 26.36
CA ASP A 307 -72.71 13.32 25.61
C ASP A 307 -72.09 12.51 24.44
N GLN A 308 -71.98 13.09 23.25
CA GLN A 308 -71.64 12.36 22.01
C GLN A 308 -70.29 11.61 22.10
N LYS A 309 -69.31 12.17 22.82
CA LYS A 309 -68.00 11.55 23.06
C LYS A 309 -68.06 10.30 23.95
N LYS A 310 -69.15 10.12 24.72
CA LYS A 310 -69.42 8.89 25.47
C LYS A 310 -70.22 7.89 24.62
N ALA A 311 -71.10 8.37 23.73
CA ALA A 311 -71.86 7.54 22.79
C ALA A 311 -70.97 6.71 21.84
N GLN A 312 -69.84 7.25 21.40
CA GLN A 312 -68.83 6.53 20.61
C GLN A 312 -68.35 5.21 21.25
N LYS A 313 -68.39 5.08 22.58
CA LYS A 313 -68.04 3.82 23.27
C LYS A 313 -69.09 2.72 23.09
N TYR A 314 -70.34 3.09 22.84
CA TYR A 314 -71.45 2.14 22.68
C TYR A 314 -71.69 1.77 21.21
N ALA A 315 -71.33 2.65 20.27
CA ALA A 315 -71.34 2.34 18.83
C ALA A 315 -70.37 1.20 18.45
N LYS A 316 -69.34 0.95 19.26
CA LYS A 316 -68.34 -0.13 19.04
C LYS A 316 -68.89 -1.56 19.26
N ASN A 317 -70.13 -1.70 19.73
CA ASN A 317 -70.74 -3.00 20.04
C ASN A 317 -71.90 -3.36 19.09
N PHE A 318 -72.08 -2.63 17.99
CA PHE A 318 -73.04 -2.95 16.92
C PHE A 318 -72.28 -3.20 15.61
N GLU A 319 -71.82 -4.44 15.45
CA GLU A 319 -71.60 -5.12 14.16
C GLU A 319 -72.63 -6.26 14.05
#